data_AF-A0A2E7D9J8-F1
#
_entry.id   AF-A0A2E7D9J8-F1
#
_cell.length_a   1.000
_cell.length_b   1.000
_cell.length_c   1.000
_cell.angle_alpha   90.00
_cell.angle_beta   90.00
_cell.angle_gamma   90.00
#
_symmetry.space_group_name_H-M   'P 1'
#
loop_
_entity.id
_entity.type
_entity.pdbx_description
1 polymer ?
#
loop_
_entity_poly.entity_id
_entity_poly.type
_entity_poly.pdbx_seq_one_letter_code
_entity_poly.pdbx_strand_id
1 'polypeptide(L)'
;MADVIAGIKKNLVYEANASTAAIKSDISLLREFDSGQEALVSKWGKIGGYSAFMIFGGVFVGFGIGFGLGIDPDREAGAFGWCILTPPFIAFVLAITALVKWQSAKRMDMDNRRYEAVDRLLTLLQTDMASEATVSVKIDLGPHNAHSKYARRGKVNDWSVKYYVDPWLTINGRFVDGTKFTVSMIEKQQDRSKWKTNARGKTKHKSKTKRQSEAIVALKFKSEKYSHVDKIAGKLSGALQLPDWADVKSIDATEESLSLRTSMRRPWGTIASKRKRPDRDAVELLSMMFLSLYQGLNLSRMIDKAQS
;
A
#
# COMPACT_ATOMS: atom_id res chain seq x y z
N MET A 1 -15.06 9.56 15.16
CA MET A 1 -15.35 8.91 13.85
C MET A 1 -15.18 9.87 12.67
N ALA A 2 -15.87 11.02 12.61
CA ALA A 2 -15.72 12.00 11.51
C ALA A 2 -14.27 12.53 11.35
N ASP A 3 -13.55 12.69 12.46
CA ASP A 3 -12.19 13.23 12.47
C ASP A 3 -11.16 12.30 11.82
N VAL A 4 -11.33 10.98 11.96
CA VAL A 4 -10.42 9.97 11.36
C VAL A 4 -10.46 10.11 9.84
N ILE A 5 -11.65 10.08 9.26
CA ILE A 5 -11.86 10.20 7.81
C ILE A 5 -11.41 11.59 7.31
N ALA A 6 -11.66 12.66 8.07
CA ALA A 6 -11.21 14.00 7.71
C ALA A 6 -9.68 14.12 7.66
N GLY A 7 -8.97 13.52 8.62
CA GLY A 7 -7.51 13.46 8.64
C GLY A 7 -6.93 12.69 7.44
N ILE A 8 -7.53 11.54 7.11
CA ILE A 8 -7.12 10.71 5.97
C ILE A 8 -7.30 11.44 4.65
N LYS A 9 -8.41 12.15 4.45
CA LYS A 9 -8.66 12.92 3.22
C LYS A 9 -7.59 13.96 2.92
N LYS A 10 -6.90 14.47 3.95
CA LYS A 10 -5.87 15.50 3.78
C LYS A 10 -4.50 14.91 3.43
N ASN A 11 -4.08 13.87 4.15
CA ASN A 11 -2.69 13.41 4.09
C ASN A 11 -2.52 11.93 3.72
N LEU A 12 -3.61 11.14 3.65
CA LEU A 12 -3.58 9.68 3.50
C LEU A 12 -2.69 8.99 4.55
N VAL A 13 -2.60 9.57 5.75
CA VAL A 13 -1.89 8.99 6.89
C VAL A 13 -2.90 8.75 8.00
N TYR A 14 -2.90 7.55 8.53
CA TYR A 14 -3.63 7.15 9.72
C TYR A 14 -2.65 7.02 10.89
N GLU A 15 -2.92 7.71 11.99
CA GLU A 15 -2.10 7.65 13.20
C GLU A 15 -3.03 7.62 14.42
N ALA A 16 -2.87 6.62 15.28
CA ALA A 16 -3.68 6.44 16.47
C ALA A 16 -2.85 5.84 17.61
N ASN A 17 -3.21 6.20 18.84
CA ASN A 17 -2.72 5.56 20.06
C ASN A 17 -3.95 5.20 20.91
N ALA A 18 -4.41 3.96 20.78
CA ALA A 18 -5.67 3.51 21.35
C ALA A 18 -5.65 1.99 21.60
N SER A 19 -6.74 1.44 22.14
CA SER A 19 -6.90 -0.01 22.26
C SER A 19 -6.94 -0.69 20.88
N THR A 20 -6.56 -1.96 20.83
CA THR A 20 -6.60 -2.75 19.59
C THR A 20 -8.00 -2.80 18.98
N ALA A 21 -9.05 -2.88 19.81
CA ALA A 21 -10.45 -2.86 19.36
C ALA A 21 -10.82 -1.55 18.66
N ALA A 22 -10.44 -0.39 19.23
CA ALA A 22 -10.68 0.91 18.62
C ALA A 22 -9.97 1.05 17.27
N ILE A 23 -8.70 0.64 17.20
CA ILE A 23 -7.92 0.71 15.95
C ILE A 23 -8.50 -0.23 14.89
N LYS A 24 -8.95 -1.44 15.25
CA LYS A 24 -9.60 -2.35 14.31
C LYS A 24 -10.92 -1.78 13.78
N SER A 25 -11.69 -1.09 14.62
CA SER A 25 -12.88 -0.34 14.20
C SER A 25 -12.50 0.74 13.18
N ASP A 26 -11.48 1.55 13.45
CA ASP A 26 -11.01 2.58 12.52
C ASP A 26 -10.50 1.98 11.19
N ILE A 27 -9.82 0.82 11.23
CA ILE A 27 -9.39 0.09 10.03
C ILE A 27 -10.60 -0.45 9.24
N SER A 28 -11.67 -0.88 9.90
CA SER A 28 -12.89 -1.29 9.21
C SER A 28 -13.54 -0.12 8.47
N LEU A 29 -13.56 1.07 9.07
CA LEU A 29 -14.03 2.30 8.41
C LEU A 29 -13.14 2.68 7.22
N LEU A 30 -11.82 2.51 7.34
CA LEU A 30 -10.88 2.67 6.23
C LEU A 30 -11.22 1.75 5.06
N ARG A 31 -11.49 0.47 5.34
CA ARG A 31 -11.88 -0.53 4.34
C ARG A 31 -13.20 -0.15 3.65
N GLU A 32 -14.19 0.30 4.41
CA GLU A 32 -15.47 0.77 3.85
C GLU A 32 -15.27 1.99 2.95
N PHE A 33 -14.50 2.99 3.41
CA PHE A 33 -14.18 4.18 2.62
C PHE A 33 -13.48 3.84 1.31
N ASP A 34 -12.47 2.96 1.36
CA ASP A 34 -11.71 2.47 0.20
C ASP A 34 -12.63 1.78 -0.82
N SER A 35 -13.48 0.86 -0.35
CA SER A 35 -14.45 0.17 -1.21
C SER A 35 -15.42 1.14 -1.90
N GLY A 36 -15.78 2.23 -1.21
CA GLY A 36 -16.56 3.32 -1.79
C GLY A 36 -15.80 4.08 -2.88
N GLN A 37 -14.51 4.34 -2.69
CA GLN A 37 -13.67 4.98 -3.72
C GLN A 37 -13.47 4.08 -4.94
N GLU A 38 -13.19 2.78 -4.75
CA GLU A 38 -13.08 1.81 -5.84
C GLU A 38 -14.38 1.76 -6.68
N ALA A 39 -15.54 1.75 -6.01
CA ALA A 39 -16.83 1.79 -6.67
C ALA A 39 -17.05 3.09 -7.47
N LEU A 40 -16.64 4.24 -6.94
CA LEU A 40 -16.68 5.52 -7.65
C LEU A 40 -15.74 5.53 -8.87
N VAL A 41 -14.51 5.02 -8.74
CA VAL A 41 -13.56 4.89 -9.85
C VAL A 41 -14.16 4.03 -10.96
N SER A 42 -14.76 2.89 -10.62
CA SER A 42 -15.43 2.00 -11.58
C SER A 42 -16.63 2.69 -12.25
N LYS A 43 -17.50 3.33 -11.46
CA LYS A 43 -18.70 4.03 -11.96
C LYS A 43 -18.33 5.17 -12.92
N TRP A 44 -17.45 6.07 -12.51
CA TRP A 44 -17.04 7.21 -13.33
C TRP A 44 -16.18 6.80 -14.52
N GLY A 45 -15.39 5.73 -14.40
CA GLY A 45 -14.69 5.12 -15.54
C GLY A 45 -15.65 4.63 -16.62
N LYS A 46 -16.74 3.94 -16.23
CA LYS A 46 -17.80 3.50 -17.16
C LYS A 46 -18.52 4.68 -17.80
N ILE A 47 -18.96 5.67 -16.99
CA ILE A 47 -19.63 6.88 -17.49
C ILE A 47 -18.74 7.64 -18.48
N GLY A 48 -17.46 7.82 -18.15
CA GLY A 48 -16.49 8.46 -19.04
C GLY A 48 -16.30 7.68 -20.35
N GLY A 49 -16.23 6.35 -20.29
CA GLY A 49 -16.15 5.48 -21.46
C GLY A 49 -17.38 5.59 -22.38
N TYR A 50 -18.59 5.54 -21.82
CA TYR A 50 -19.83 5.72 -22.58
C TYR A 50 -19.95 7.13 -23.16
N SER A 51 -19.57 8.16 -22.41
CA SER A 51 -19.60 9.55 -22.87
C SER A 51 -18.65 9.76 -24.05
N ALA A 52 -17.44 9.21 -23.98
CA ALA A 52 -16.49 9.24 -25.09
C ALA A 52 -17.05 8.52 -26.33
N PHE A 53 -17.65 7.35 -26.15
CA PHE A 53 -18.31 6.62 -27.25
C PHE A 53 -19.44 7.44 -27.89
N MET A 54 -20.29 8.10 -27.09
CA MET A 54 -21.38 8.95 -27.58
C MET A 54 -20.89 10.18 -28.34
N ILE A 55 -19.77 10.79 -27.92
CA ILE A 55 -19.18 11.93 -28.64
C ILE A 55 -18.74 11.47 -30.04
N PHE A 56 -17.98 10.38 -30.16
CA PHE A 56 -17.53 9.90 -31.46
C PHE A 56 -18.68 9.33 -32.29
N GLY A 57 -19.51 8.47 -31.71
CA GLY A 57 -20.64 7.85 -32.40
C GLY A 57 -21.68 8.87 -32.85
N GLY A 58 -22.00 9.86 -32.01
CA GLY A 58 -22.95 10.93 -32.33
C GLY A 58 -22.48 11.82 -33.48
N VAL A 59 -21.18 12.13 -33.56
CA VAL A 59 -20.59 12.86 -34.70
C VAL A 59 -20.70 12.03 -35.98
N PHE A 60 -20.35 10.75 -35.96
CA PHE A 60 -20.44 9.88 -37.14
C PHE A 60 -21.88 9.67 -37.63
N VAL A 61 -22.83 9.43 -36.71
CA VAL A 61 -24.25 9.26 -37.06
C VAL A 61 -24.86 10.57 -37.56
N GLY A 62 -24.55 11.71 -36.91
CA GLY A 62 -25.01 13.02 -37.35
C GLY A 62 -24.51 13.37 -38.76
N PHE A 63 -23.24 13.07 -39.06
CA PHE A 63 -22.68 13.27 -40.40
C PHE A 63 -23.30 12.32 -41.44
N GLY A 64 -23.51 11.05 -41.09
CA GLY A 64 -24.11 10.06 -41.98
C GLY A 64 -25.56 10.36 -42.33
N ILE A 65 -26.37 10.81 -41.34
CA ILE A 65 -27.76 11.20 -41.56
C ILE A 65 -27.85 12.49 -42.37
N GLY A 66 -27.03 13.50 -42.05
CA GLY A 66 -27.00 14.77 -42.80
C GLY A 66 -26.62 14.58 -44.26
N PHE A 67 -25.63 13.73 -44.54
CA PHE A 67 -25.20 13.43 -45.91
C PHE A 67 -26.18 12.50 -46.64
N GLY A 68 -26.76 11.51 -45.95
CA GLY A 68 -27.65 10.52 -46.54
C GLY A 68 -29.07 11.03 -46.84
N LEU A 69 -29.55 12.04 -46.12
CA LEU A 69 -30.87 12.64 -46.33
C LEU A 69 -30.86 13.88 -47.25
N GLY A 70 -29.69 14.30 -47.74
CA GLY A 70 -29.58 15.43 -48.68
C GLY A 70 -30.13 16.75 -48.11
N ILE A 71 -30.01 16.95 -46.79
CA ILE A 71 -30.54 18.13 -46.11
C ILE A 71 -29.72 19.34 -46.57
N ASP A 72 -30.34 20.25 -47.32
CA ASP A 72 -29.74 21.50 -47.74
C ASP A 72 -29.38 22.35 -46.50
N PRO A 73 -28.08 22.62 -46.25
CA PRO A 73 -27.63 23.36 -45.06
C PRO A 73 -28.26 24.75 -44.94
N ASP A 74 -28.70 25.32 -46.07
CA ASP A 74 -29.09 26.72 -46.19
C ASP A 74 -30.55 26.99 -45.82
N ARG A 75 -31.43 25.96 -45.79
CA ARG A 75 -32.88 26.12 -45.52
C ARG A 75 -33.30 25.82 -44.08
N GLU A 76 -32.61 24.92 -43.38
CA GLU A 76 -32.95 24.51 -42.01
C GLU A 76 -31.75 24.54 -41.03
N ALA A 77 -30.76 25.40 -41.33
CA ALA A 77 -29.49 25.52 -40.61
C ALA A 77 -29.62 25.57 -39.08
N GLY A 78 -30.67 26.25 -38.59
CA GLY A 78 -30.92 26.43 -37.16
C GLY A 78 -31.25 25.10 -36.46
N ALA A 79 -32.40 24.50 -36.78
CA ALA A 79 -32.89 23.31 -36.09
C ALA A 79 -31.94 22.11 -36.24
N PHE A 80 -31.36 21.92 -37.43
CA PHE A 80 -30.43 20.83 -37.71
C PHE A 80 -29.09 21.00 -36.95
N GLY A 81 -28.59 22.24 -36.86
CA GLY A 81 -27.39 22.56 -36.07
C GLY A 81 -27.56 22.26 -34.58
N TRP A 82 -28.72 22.58 -33.99
CA TRP A 82 -29.00 22.28 -32.58
C TRP A 82 -29.10 20.77 -32.32
N CYS A 83 -29.73 19.99 -33.20
CA CYS A 83 -29.83 18.53 -33.03
C CYS A 83 -28.48 17.81 -33.16
N ILE A 84 -27.56 18.32 -33.97
CA ILE A 84 -26.23 17.73 -34.15
C ILE A 84 -25.27 18.14 -33.03
N LEU A 85 -25.32 19.40 -32.56
CA LEU A 85 -24.33 19.93 -31.61
C LEU A 85 -24.71 19.71 -30.14
N THR A 86 -26.00 19.66 -29.81
CA THR A 86 -26.42 19.53 -28.39
C THR A 86 -26.07 18.18 -27.76
N PRO A 87 -26.27 17.01 -28.40
CA PRO A 87 -25.92 15.74 -27.76
C PRO A 87 -24.41 15.54 -27.53
N PRO A 88 -23.52 15.87 -28.49
CA PRO A 88 -22.07 15.84 -28.27
C PRO A 88 -21.63 16.82 -27.18
N PHE A 89 -22.25 18.01 -27.09
CA PHE A 89 -21.92 18.98 -26.06
C PHE A 89 -22.27 18.47 -24.65
N ILE A 90 -23.46 17.91 -24.47
CA ILE A 90 -23.87 17.29 -23.20
C ILE A 90 -22.94 16.13 -22.85
N ALA A 91 -22.64 15.26 -23.82
CA ALA A 91 -21.71 14.15 -23.63
C ALA A 91 -20.29 14.62 -23.27
N PHE A 92 -19.84 15.75 -23.84
CA PHE A 92 -18.56 16.35 -23.52
C PHE A 92 -18.49 16.87 -22.08
N VAL A 93 -19.52 17.58 -21.62
CA VAL A 93 -19.62 18.03 -20.23
C VAL A 93 -19.63 16.84 -19.25
N LEU A 94 -20.38 15.77 -19.59
CA LEU A 94 -20.37 14.53 -18.81
C LEU A 94 -19.01 13.84 -18.81
N ALA A 95 -18.29 13.84 -19.93
CA ALA A 95 -16.95 13.28 -20.01
C ALA A 95 -15.95 14.04 -19.12
N ILE A 96 -16.00 15.38 -19.13
CA ILE A 96 -15.12 16.21 -18.27
C ILE A 96 -15.44 15.96 -16.80
N THR A 97 -16.72 16.01 -16.40
CA THR A 97 -17.11 15.79 -15.01
C THR A 97 -16.74 14.38 -14.53
N ALA A 98 -16.95 13.37 -15.37
CA ALA A 98 -16.53 12.00 -15.10
C ALA A 98 -15.01 11.89 -14.95
N LEU A 99 -14.23 12.55 -15.80
CA LEU A 99 -12.77 12.55 -15.72
C LEU A 99 -12.27 13.18 -14.41
N VAL A 100 -12.83 14.33 -14.01
CA VAL A 100 -12.48 15.02 -12.76
C VAL A 100 -12.81 14.15 -11.55
N LYS A 101 -14.02 13.58 -11.51
CA LYS A 101 -14.45 12.70 -10.41
C LYS A 101 -13.65 11.40 -10.36
N TRP A 102 -13.37 10.80 -11.51
CA TRP A 102 -12.52 9.61 -11.63
C TRP A 102 -11.10 9.90 -11.12
N GLN A 103 -10.49 11.02 -11.53
CA GLN A 103 -9.15 11.39 -11.07
C GLN A 103 -9.13 11.70 -9.57
N SER A 104 -10.17 12.37 -9.04
CA SER A 104 -10.29 12.64 -7.61
C SER A 104 -10.43 11.36 -6.80
N ALA A 105 -11.30 10.43 -7.20
CA ALA A 105 -11.47 9.14 -6.53
C ALA A 105 -10.19 8.30 -6.61
N LYS A 106 -9.53 8.28 -7.77
CA LYS A 106 -8.26 7.55 -7.98
C LYS A 106 -7.10 8.11 -7.14
N ARG A 107 -7.10 9.40 -6.80
CA ARG A 107 -6.10 9.98 -5.88
C ARG A 107 -6.30 9.52 -4.43
N MET A 108 -7.50 9.08 -4.08
CA MET A 108 -7.86 8.58 -2.75
C MET A 108 -7.91 7.04 -2.69
N ASP A 109 -7.54 6.37 -3.78
CA ASP A 109 -7.44 4.91 -3.88
C ASP A 109 -6.24 4.45 -3.03
N MET A 110 -6.51 3.63 -2.00
CA MET A 110 -5.51 3.20 -1.03
C MET A 110 -5.08 1.75 -1.34
N ASP A 111 -3.87 1.37 -0.92
CA ASP A 111 -3.43 -0.02 -1.15
C ASP A 111 -4.03 -0.95 -0.08
N ASN A 112 -4.98 -1.79 -0.48
CA ASN A 112 -5.76 -2.67 0.40
C ASN A 112 -4.87 -3.53 1.29
N ARG A 113 -3.71 -3.94 0.75
CA ARG A 113 -2.74 -4.79 1.45
C ARG A 113 -2.23 -4.15 2.74
N ARG A 114 -2.17 -2.81 2.81
CA ARG A 114 -1.61 -2.09 3.96
C ARG A 114 -2.51 -2.20 5.17
N TYR A 115 -3.77 -1.78 5.05
CA TYR A 115 -4.70 -1.82 6.19
C TYR A 115 -5.12 -3.24 6.55
N GLU A 116 -5.21 -4.17 5.58
CA GLU A 116 -5.47 -5.58 5.85
C GLU A 116 -4.34 -6.25 6.64
N ALA A 117 -3.08 -5.91 6.33
CA ALA A 117 -1.94 -6.45 7.06
C ALA A 117 -1.97 -6.00 8.52
N VAL A 118 -2.33 -4.74 8.77
CA VAL A 118 -2.44 -4.20 10.13
C VAL A 118 -3.57 -4.85 10.90
N ASP A 119 -4.78 -4.98 10.34
CA ASP A 119 -5.92 -5.65 10.98
C ASP A 119 -5.58 -7.06 11.48
N ARG A 120 -4.93 -7.84 10.61
CA ARG A 120 -4.50 -9.21 10.89
C ARG A 120 -3.37 -9.25 11.91
N LEU A 121 -2.36 -8.41 11.76
CA LEU A 121 -1.23 -8.33 12.68
C LEU A 121 -1.69 -7.91 14.08
N LEU A 122 -2.59 -6.92 14.19
CA LEU A 122 -3.18 -6.51 15.46
C LEU A 122 -3.98 -7.65 16.10
N THR A 123 -4.69 -8.46 15.30
CA THR A 123 -5.39 -9.65 15.80
C THR A 123 -4.43 -10.66 16.42
N LEU A 124 -3.28 -10.89 15.80
CA LEU A 124 -2.26 -11.79 16.35
C LEU A 124 -1.64 -11.21 17.62
N LEU A 125 -1.20 -9.95 17.57
CA LEU A 125 -0.57 -9.27 18.69
C LEU A 125 -1.50 -9.15 19.91
N GLN A 126 -2.80 -8.95 19.69
CA GLN A 126 -3.80 -8.87 20.75
C GLN A 126 -3.83 -10.11 21.66
N THR A 127 -3.45 -11.28 21.13
CA THR A 127 -3.40 -12.53 21.90
C THR A 127 -2.39 -12.47 23.06
N ASP A 128 -1.27 -11.76 22.86
CA ASP A 128 -0.16 -11.67 23.83
C ASP A 128 -0.15 -10.32 24.59
N MET A 129 -1.16 -9.49 24.36
CA MET A 129 -1.32 -8.18 24.99
C MET A 129 -2.42 -8.21 26.06
N ALA A 130 -2.32 -7.32 27.05
CA ALA A 130 -3.42 -7.15 28.01
C ALA A 130 -4.66 -6.57 27.31
N SER A 131 -5.86 -6.90 27.80
CA SER A 131 -7.13 -6.44 27.19
C SER A 131 -7.23 -4.93 27.07
N GLU A 132 -6.68 -4.20 28.05
CA GLU A 132 -6.67 -2.73 28.12
C GLU A 132 -5.36 -2.11 27.58
N ALA A 133 -4.47 -2.90 26.97
CA ALA A 133 -3.21 -2.37 26.47
C ALA A 133 -3.43 -1.45 25.27
N THR A 134 -2.78 -0.28 25.31
CA THR A 134 -2.76 0.65 24.19
C THR A 134 -1.68 0.28 23.18
N VAL A 135 -1.99 0.50 21.91
CA VAL A 135 -1.08 0.32 20.78
C VAL A 135 -1.01 1.62 20.01
N SER A 136 0.20 2.05 19.68
CA SER A 136 0.43 3.16 18.75
C SER A 136 0.62 2.59 17.35
N VAL A 137 -0.24 2.99 16.41
CA VAL A 137 -0.22 2.56 15.02
C VAL A 137 -0.12 3.78 14.12
N LYS A 138 0.83 3.73 13.18
CA LYS A 138 0.98 4.70 12.10
C LYS A 138 1.01 3.98 10.76
N ILE A 139 0.12 4.37 9.85
CA ILE A 139 -0.02 3.81 8.51
C ILE A 139 -0.01 4.95 7.49
N ASP A 140 0.93 4.92 6.56
CA ASP A 140 0.89 5.75 5.36
C ASP A 140 0.18 4.97 4.25
N LEU A 141 -0.92 5.51 3.74
CA LEU A 141 -1.75 4.97 2.66
C LEU A 141 -1.54 5.75 1.34
N GLY A 142 -0.65 6.73 1.34
CA GLY A 142 -0.34 7.57 0.20
C GLY A 142 0.42 6.83 -0.90
N PRO A 143 0.36 7.34 -2.15
CA PRO A 143 1.01 6.71 -3.28
C PRO A 143 2.54 6.67 -3.11
N HIS A 144 3.16 5.62 -3.64
CA HIS A 144 4.60 5.40 -3.52
C HIS A 144 5.46 6.51 -4.14
N ASN A 145 4.93 7.21 -5.15
CA ASN A 145 5.63 8.26 -5.89
C ASN A 145 5.40 9.67 -5.30
N ALA A 146 4.83 9.76 -4.10
CA ALA A 146 4.70 11.03 -3.38
C ALA A 146 6.06 11.72 -3.20
N HIS A 147 6.07 13.05 -3.26
CA HIS A 147 7.30 13.83 -3.15
C HIS A 147 8.01 13.62 -1.81
N SER A 148 7.26 13.47 -0.72
CA SER A 148 7.79 13.18 0.62
C SER A 148 8.60 11.88 0.70
N LYS A 149 8.34 10.92 -0.20
CA LYS A 149 8.97 9.60 -0.23
C LYS A 149 10.17 9.55 -1.18
N TYR A 150 10.44 10.63 -1.92
CA TYR A 150 11.53 10.70 -2.88
C TYR A 150 12.87 10.72 -2.16
N ALA A 151 13.71 9.71 -2.42
CA ALA A 151 15.02 9.61 -1.81
C ALA A 151 16.11 10.22 -2.71
N ARG A 152 16.18 9.79 -3.98
CA ARG A 152 17.20 10.27 -4.94
C ARG A 152 16.88 9.90 -6.37
N ARG A 153 17.62 10.48 -7.31
CA ARG A 153 17.67 10.07 -8.73
C ARG A 153 19.02 9.42 -9.03
N GLY A 154 19.03 8.48 -9.97
CA GLY A 154 20.26 7.88 -10.47
C GLY A 154 20.05 7.20 -11.82
N LYS A 155 21.03 6.40 -12.23
CA LYS A 155 20.96 5.55 -13.41
C LYS A 155 21.25 4.11 -13.04
N VAL A 156 20.60 3.17 -13.73
CA VAL A 156 20.90 1.73 -13.67
C VAL A 156 20.95 1.22 -15.10
N ASN A 157 22.16 1.00 -15.62
CA ASN A 157 22.41 0.81 -17.05
C ASN A 157 21.81 2.00 -17.83
N ASP A 158 21.09 1.75 -18.93
CA ASP A 158 20.44 2.81 -19.74
C ASP A 158 19.12 3.34 -19.16
N TRP A 159 18.77 3.00 -17.92
CA TRP A 159 17.53 3.44 -17.29
C TRP A 159 17.78 4.64 -16.38
N SER A 160 17.01 5.70 -16.57
CA SER A 160 16.86 6.76 -15.57
C SER A 160 16.00 6.23 -14.44
N VAL A 161 16.46 6.37 -13.20
CA VAL A 161 15.81 5.78 -12.02
C VAL A 161 15.51 6.85 -10.98
N LYS A 162 14.28 6.87 -10.47
CA LYS A 162 13.91 7.58 -9.25
C LYS A 162 13.73 6.56 -8.13
N TYR A 163 14.39 6.79 -7.02
CA TYR A 163 14.35 5.95 -5.84
C TYR A 163 13.40 6.57 -4.81
N TYR A 164 12.50 5.75 -4.29
CA TYR A 164 11.55 6.12 -3.26
C TYR A 164 11.71 5.19 -2.05
N VAL A 165 11.59 5.76 -0.85
CA VAL A 165 11.60 5.02 0.42
C VAL A 165 10.33 5.38 1.16
N ASP A 166 9.50 4.39 1.40
CA ASP A 166 8.17 4.53 1.96
C ASP A 166 8.07 3.75 3.29
N PRO A 167 8.39 4.38 4.44
CA PRO A 167 8.16 3.80 5.76
C PRO A 167 6.65 3.85 6.06
N TRP A 168 5.92 2.86 5.53
CA TRP A 168 4.47 2.93 5.50
C TRP A 168 3.80 2.39 6.76
N LEU A 169 4.49 1.57 7.57
CA LEU A 169 3.94 1.04 8.82
C LEU A 169 4.90 1.26 9.97
N THR A 170 4.34 1.69 11.10
CA THR A 170 4.97 1.57 12.41
C THR A 170 3.90 1.17 13.43
N ILE A 171 4.14 0.10 14.18
CA ILE A 171 3.30 -0.35 15.29
C ILE A 171 4.18 -0.45 16.52
N ASN A 172 3.78 0.20 17.60
CA ASN A 172 4.43 0.10 18.89
C ASN A 172 3.43 -0.37 19.93
N GLY A 173 3.85 -1.29 20.79
CA GLY A 173 3.00 -1.78 21.87
C GLY A 173 3.81 -2.44 22.96
N ARG A 174 3.09 -3.08 23.89
CA ARG A 174 3.68 -3.78 25.02
C ARG A 174 2.92 -5.08 25.28
N PHE A 175 3.65 -6.16 25.44
CA PHE A 175 3.12 -7.47 25.80
C PHE A 175 2.91 -7.59 27.31
N VAL A 176 2.19 -8.63 27.74
CA VAL A 176 1.85 -8.88 29.15
C VAL A 176 3.10 -9.10 30.03
N ASP A 177 4.16 -9.68 29.47
CA ASP A 177 5.46 -9.89 30.13
C ASP A 177 6.22 -8.57 30.42
N GLY A 178 5.72 -7.46 29.87
CA GLY A 178 6.29 -6.13 29.98
C GLY A 178 7.26 -5.76 28.86
N THR A 179 7.51 -6.66 27.90
CA THR A 179 8.35 -6.44 26.71
C THR A 179 7.66 -5.46 25.79
N LYS A 180 8.37 -4.40 25.39
CA LYS A 180 7.90 -3.45 24.38
C LYS A 180 8.27 -3.99 23.01
N PHE A 181 7.38 -3.84 22.04
CA PHE A 181 7.66 -4.22 20.67
C PHE A 181 7.49 -3.05 19.73
N THR A 182 8.26 -3.07 18.66
CA THR A 182 8.14 -2.18 17.52
C THR A 182 8.17 -3.01 16.24
N VAL A 183 7.16 -2.84 15.40
CA VAL A 183 7.09 -3.40 14.05
C VAL A 183 7.12 -2.27 13.05
N SER A 184 8.03 -2.33 12.10
CA SER A 184 8.12 -1.35 11.03
C SER A 184 8.19 -2.04 9.66
N MET A 185 7.44 -1.52 8.70
CA MET A 185 7.53 -1.97 7.30
C MET A 185 7.95 -0.80 6.41
N ILE A 186 8.95 -1.04 5.58
CA ILE A 186 9.51 -0.05 4.67
C ILE A 186 9.45 -0.61 3.24
N GLU A 187 8.81 0.09 2.33
CA GLU A 187 8.88 -0.23 0.90
C GLU A 187 9.92 0.65 0.21
N LYS A 188 10.89 0.03 -0.44
CA LYS A 188 11.85 0.67 -1.34
C LYS A 188 11.41 0.45 -2.78
N GLN A 189 11.13 1.53 -3.49
CA GLN A 189 10.65 1.47 -4.86
C GLN A 189 11.60 2.19 -5.83
N GLN A 190 11.68 1.66 -7.04
CA GLN A 190 12.51 2.21 -8.12
C GLN A 190 11.65 2.38 -9.36
N ASP A 191 11.33 3.63 -9.69
CA ASP A 191 10.68 3.98 -10.94
C ASP A 191 11.74 4.18 -12.00
N ARG A 192 11.78 3.27 -12.98
CA ARG A 192 12.74 3.28 -14.06
C ARG A 192 12.06 3.71 -15.34
N SER A 193 12.62 4.70 -16.02
CA SER A 193 12.16 5.15 -17.34
C SER A 193 13.32 5.21 -18.34
N LYS A 194 13.01 4.93 -19.60
CA LYS A 194 13.92 5.19 -20.72
C LYS A 194 13.16 5.41 -22.03
N TRP A 195 13.78 6.15 -22.93
CA TRP A 195 13.36 6.22 -24.32
C TRP A 195 14.18 5.21 -25.13
N LYS A 196 13.52 4.43 -25.98
CA LYS A 196 14.17 3.46 -26.87
C LYS A 196 13.67 3.66 -28.29
N THR A 197 14.60 3.88 -29.21
CA THR A 197 14.34 3.90 -30.66
C THR A 197 14.43 2.49 -31.21
N ASN A 198 13.48 2.08 -32.04
CA ASN A 198 13.55 0.78 -32.74
C ASN A 198 14.32 0.91 -34.07
N ALA A 199 14.62 -0.22 -34.72
CA ALA A 199 15.33 -0.23 -36.00
C ALA A 199 14.60 0.54 -37.12
N ARG A 200 13.29 0.77 -37.01
CA ARG A 200 12.47 1.57 -37.94
C ARG A 200 12.40 3.06 -37.57
N GLY A 201 13.25 3.55 -36.66
CA GLY A 201 13.31 4.96 -36.25
C GLY A 201 12.24 5.43 -35.26
N LYS A 202 11.28 4.58 -34.87
CA LYS A 202 10.22 4.94 -33.92
C LYS A 202 10.74 4.92 -32.48
N THR A 203 10.68 6.08 -31.82
CA THR A 203 11.00 6.25 -30.41
C THR A 203 9.81 5.84 -29.53
N LYS A 204 10.05 5.00 -28.52
CA LYS A 204 9.05 4.58 -27.54
C LYS A 204 9.54 4.83 -26.12
N HIS A 205 8.69 5.42 -25.28
CA HIS A 205 8.91 5.47 -23.85
C HIS A 205 8.68 4.08 -23.23
N LYS A 206 9.56 3.69 -22.31
CA LYS A 206 9.47 2.45 -21.53
C LYS A 206 9.59 2.81 -20.06
N SER A 207 8.67 2.31 -19.25
CA SER A 207 8.73 2.43 -17.80
C SER A 207 8.60 1.06 -17.13
N LYS A 208 9.17 0.92 -15.93
CA LYS A 208 8.96 -0.21 -15.03
C LYS A 208 9.20 0.23 -13.60
N THR A 209 8.42 -0.30 -12.68
CA THR A 209 8.62 -0.10 -11.24
C THR A 209 9.14 -1.38 -10.62
N LYS A 210 10.22 -1.29 -9.83
CA LYS A 210 10.74 -2.40 -9.02
C LYS A 210 10.43 -2.10 -7.55
N ARG A 211 9.90 -3.08 -6.83
CA ARG A 211 9.55 -2.99 -5.40
C ARG A 211 10.40 -3.98 -4.61
N GLN A 212 10.92 -3.51 -3.48
CA GLN A 212 11.53 -4.31 -2.43
C GLN A 212 10.92 -3.87 -1.11
N SER A 213 10.57 -4.81 -0.24
CA SER A 213 10.03 -4.49 1.09
C SER A 213 11.02 -4.93 2.16
N GLU A 214 11.07 -4.21 3.27
CA GLU A 214 11.83 -4.55 4.46
C GLU A 214 10.86 -4.61 5.64
N ALA A 215 10.96 -5.67 6.42
CA ALA A 215 10.26 -5.79 7.70
C ALA A 215 11.30 -5.70 8.81
N ILE A 216 10.98 -4.95 9.85
CA ILE A 216 11.81 -4.79 11.03
C ILE A 216 10.92 -5.10 12.23
N VAL A 217 11.31 -6.08 13.04
CA VAL A 217 10.68 -6.35 14.33
C VAL A 217 11.74 -6.15 15.40
N ALA A 218 11.44 -5.34 16.40
CA ALA A 218 12.32 -5.08 17.53
C ALA A 218 11.56 -5.34 18.83
N LEU A 219 12.21 -6.04 19.76
CA LEU A 219 11.75 -6.26 21.12
C LEU A 219 12.69 -5.49 22.05
N LYS A 220 12.12 -4.72 22.98
CA LYS A 220 12.84 -4.05 24.07
C LYS A 220 12.36 -4.62 25.40
N PHE A 221 13.29 -5.11 26.20
CA PHE A 221 13.06 -5.81 27.46
C PHE A 221 13.96 -5.24 28.56
N LYS A 222 13.72 -5.66 29.81
CA LYS A 222 14.60 -5.32 30.94
C LYS A 222 15.78 -6.30 30.96
N SER A 223 17.00 -5.79 31.05
CA SER A 223 18.24 -6.59 31.10
C SER A 223 18.26 -7.59 32.26
N GLU A 224 17.66 -7.24 33.40
CA GLU A 224 17.49 -8.12 34.58
C GLU A 224 16.83 -9.47 34.25
N LYS A 225 15.97 -9.52 33.23
CA LYS A 225 15.24 -10.74 32.83
C LYS A 225 15.99 -11.58 31.79
N TYR A 226 16.95 -10.99 31.09
CA TYR A 226 17.59 -11.57 29.91
C TYR A 226 19.03 -11.06 29.78
N SER A 227 19.95 -11.57 30.60
CA SER A 227 21.30 -11.00 30.75
C SER A 227 22.31 -11.49 29.70
N HIS A 228 21.94 -12.46 28.84
CA HIS A 228 22.85 -13.13 27.90
C HIS A 228 22.37 -13.09 26.43
N VAL A 229 21.50 -12.14 26.08
CA VAL A 229 20.93 -12.04 24.72
C VAL A 229 21.97 -11.67 23.66
N ASP A 230 22.94 -10.84 24.03
CA ASP A 230 24.08 -10.43 23.20
C ASP A 230 24.90 -11.64 22.71
N LYS A 231 25.12 -12.63 23.58
CA LYS A 231 25.86 -13.87 23.28
C LYS A 231 25.09 -14.82 22.36
N ILE A 232 23.78 -14.68 22.27
CA ILE A 232 22.90 -15.57 21.50
C ILE A 232 22.67 -15.06 20.08
N ALA A 233 22.81 -13.75 19.85
CA ALA A 233 22.57 -13.10 18.56
C ALA A 233 23.32 -13.77 17.39
N GLY A 234 24.59 -14.13 17.59
CA GLY A 234 25.39 -14.84 16.58
C GLY A 234 24.82 -16.22 16.23
N LYS A 235 24.32 -16.95 17.24
CA LYS A 235 23.74 -18.30 17.08
C LYS A 235 22.32 -18.27 16.53
N LEU A 236 21.57 -17.19 16.78
CA LEU A 236 20.20 -17.01 16.28
C LEU A 236 20.13 -17.07 14.75
N SER A 237 21.12 -16.50 14.05
CA SER A 237 21.15 -16.45 12.58
C SER A 237 20.94 -17.80 11.88
N GLY A 238 21.51 -18.88 12.43
CA GLY A 238 21.35 -20.23 11.88
C GLY A 238 20.10 -20.97 12.36
N ALA A 239 19.43 -20.47 13.40
CA ALA A 239 18.25 -21.07 14.00
C ALA A 239 16.93 -20.39 13.56
N LEU A 240 16.99 -19.23 12.89
CA LEU A 240 15.80 -18.52 12.43
C LEU A 240 15.04 -19.34 11.39
N GLN A 241 13.79 -19.65 11.68
CA GLN A 241 12.86 -20.24 10.72
C GLN A 241 12.08 -19.12 10.06
N LEU A 242 12.57 -18.64 8.92
CA LEU A 242 11.87 -17.69 8.05
C LEU A 242 11.46 -18.36 6.74
N PRO A 243 10.43 -17.84 6.06
CA PRO A 243 10.06 -18.33 4.74
C PRO A 243 11.20 -18.18 3.73
N ASP A 244 11.30 -19.12 2.79
CA ASP A 244 12.32 -19.19 1.74
C ASP A 244 12.38 -17.94 0.82
N TRP A 245 11.29 -17.19 0.76
CA TRP A 245 11.17 -15.97 -0.04
C TRP A 245 11.61 -14.69 0.68
N ALA A 246 12.01 -14.79 1.96
CA ALA A 246 12.48 -13.67 2.78
C ALA A 246 13.96 -13.84 3.17
N ASP A 247 14.77 -12.82 2.89
CA ASP A 247 16.19 -12.81 3.24
C ASP A 247 16.38 -12.12 4.61
N VAL A 248 17.13 -12.71 5.54
CA VAL A 248 17.62 -12.00 6.74
C VAL A 248 18.65 -10.97 6.32
N LYS A 249 18.50 -9.72 6.78
CA LYS A 249 19.46 -8.63 6.54
C LYS A 249 20.36 -8.37 7.73
N SER A 250 19.79 -8.28 8.92
CA SER A 250 20.54 -8.08 10.16
C SER A 250 19.76 -8.66 11.33
N ILE A 251 20.53 -9.10 12.32
CA ILE A 251 20.05 -9.43 13.66
C ILE A 251 20.91 -8.60 14.59
N ASP A 252 20.30 -7.64 15.26
CA ASP A 252 21.00 -6.72 16.13
C ASP A 252 20.53 -6.99 17.56
N ALA A 253 21.47 -7.36 18.43
CA ALA A 253 21.21 -7.62 19.83
C ALA A 253 22.05 -6.69 20.70
N THR A 254 21.41 -6.21 21.75
CA THR A 254 21.99 -5.36 22.80
C THR A 254 21.48 -5.89 24.14
N GLU A 255 22.00 -5.38 25.25
CA GLU A 255 21.60 -5.80 26.59
C GLU A 255 20.10 -5.58 26.88
N GLU A 256 19.46 -4.62 26.21
CA GLU A 256 18.04 -4.28 26.44
C GLU A 256 17.15 -4.50 25.23
N SER A 257 17.70 -4.83 24.06
CA SER A 257 16.91 -4.94 22.84
C SER A 257 17.44 -5.98 21.87
N LEU A 258 16.50 -6.61 21.16
CA LEU A 258 16.77 -7.58 20.11
C LEU A 258 15.92 -7.23 18.91
N SER A 259 16.55 -7.08 17.75
CA SER A 259 15.86 -6.73 16.51
C SER A 259 16.24 -7.64 15.36
N LEU A 260 15.26 -7.92 14.51
CA LEU A 260 15.39 -8.72 13.31
C LEU A 260 14.92 -7.89 12.13
N ARG A 261 15.79 -7.77 11.13
CA ARG A 261 15.50 -7.09 9.87
C ARG A 261 15.52 -8.10 8.73
N THR A 262 14.43 -8.14 7.97
CA THR A 262 14.30 -9.01 6.79
C THR A 262 14.01 -8.19 5.54
N SER A 263 14.26 -8.78 4.38
CA SER A 263 14.07 -8.18 3.08
C SER A 263 13.33 -9.11 2.13
N MET A 264 12.36 -8.55 1.44
CA MET A 264 11.50 -9.23 0.48
C MET A 264 11.70 -8.58 -0.88
N ARG A 265 12.30 -9.30 -1.83
CA ARG A 265 12.52 -8.80 -3.20
C ARG A 265 11.30 -8.96 -4.09
N ARG A 266 10.35 -9.82 -3.67
CA ARG A 266 9.14 -10.13 -4.43
C ARG A 266 7.93 -9.43 -3.81
N PRO A 267 6.87 -9.17 -4.59
CA PRO A 267 5.62 -8.65 -4.05
C PRO A 267 5.03 -9.63 -3.02
N TRP A 268 4.52 -9.06 -1.94
CA TRP A 268 3.76 -9.73 -0.89
C TRP A 268 2.30 -9.24 -0.92
N GLY A 269 1.40 -10.03 -0.35
CA GLY A 269 0.00 -9.67 -0.16
C GLY A 269 -0.49 -10.05 1.23
N THR A 270 -1.80 -9.95 1.43
CA THR A 270 -2.48 -10.53 2.60
C THR A 270 -3.61 -11.43 2.08
N ILE A 271 -4.06 -12.40 2.89
CA ILE A 271 -5.22 -13.23 2.52
C ILE A 271 -6.50 -12.36 2.62
N ALA A 272 -6.76 -11.49 1.64
CA ALA A 272 -8.03 -10.78 1.58
C ALA A 272 -9.19 -11.77 1.39
N SER A 273 -10.30 -11.52 2.08
CA SER A 273 -11.40 -12.44 2.43
C SER A 273 -12.17 -13.16 1.30
N LYS A 274 -11.72 -13.11 0.03
CA LYS A 274 -12.41 -13.79 -1.10
C LYS A 274 -11.50 -14.31 -2.23
N ARG A 275 -10.17 -14.39 -2.03
CA ARG A 275 -9.25 -14.96 -3.05
C ARG A 275 -8.27 -15.98 -2.46
N LYS A 276 -7.75 -16.84 -3.35
CA LYS A 276 -6.68 -17.83 -3.09
C LYS A 276 -5.60 -17.20 -2.20
N ARG A 277 -5.16 -17.93 -1.16
CA ARG A 277 -4.07 -17.48 -0.27
C ARG A 277 -2.92 -16.92 -1.12
N PRO A 278 -2.41 -15.71 -0.82
CA PRO A 278 -1.27 -15.20 -1.55
C PRO A 278 -0.11 -16.16 -1.31
N ASP A 279 0.71 -16.34 -2.34
CA ASP A 279 1.95 -17.13 -2.26
C ASP A 279 2.91 -16.61 -1.18
N ARG A 280 2.75 -15.34 -0.75
CA ARG A 280 3.61 -14.65 0.22
C ARG A 280 2.78 -13.72 1.09
N ASP A 281 2.53 -14.13 2.33
CA ASP A 281 1.81 -13.33 3.32
C ASP A 281 2.81 -12.58 4.23
N ALA A 282 2.71 -11.25 4.28
CA ALA A 282 3.58 -10.45 5.14
C ALA A 282 3.27 -10.65 6.63
N VAL A 283 2.01 -10.98 6.97
CA VAL A 283 1.61 -11.22 8.37
C VAL A 283 2.26 -12.50 8.89
N GLU A 284 2.32 -13.54 8.06
CA GLU A 284 3.00 -14.80 8.37
C GLU A 284 4.50 -14.57 8.63
N LEU A 285 5.18 -13.83 7.74
CA LEU A 285 6.58 -13.45 7.94
C LEU A 285 6.78 -12.72 9.26
N LEU A 286 5.97 -11.71 9.57
CA LEU A 286 6.08 -10.95 10.81
C LEU A 286 5.84 -11.84 12.04
N SER A 287 4.91 -12.79 11.96
CA SER A 287 4.64 -13.75 13.03
C SER A 287 5.84 -14.66 13.27
N MET A 288 6.45 -15.19 12.20
CA MET A 288 7.67 -15.98 12.28
C MET A 288 8.86 -15.17 12.83
N MET A 289 8.97 -13.89 12.46
CA MET A 289 9.96 -12.98 13.02
C MET A 289 9.76 -12.81 14.54
N PHE A 290 8.54 -12.54 14.99
CA PHE A 290 8.22 -12.45 16.43
C PHE A 290 8.57 -13.74 17.17
N LEU A 291 8.11 -14.88 16.66
CA LEU A 291 8.36 -16.19 17.28
C LEU A 291 9.86 -16.45 17.39
N SER A 292 10.62 -16.17 16.34
CA SER A 292 12.07 -16.38 16.33
C SER A 292 12.80 -15.48 17.34
N LEU A 293 12.38 -14.22 17.47
CA LEU A 293 12.92 -13.31 18.48
C LEU A 293 12.60 -13.79 19.90
N TYR A 294 11.36 -14.26 20.14
CA TYR A 294 10.94 -14.82 21.42
C TYR A 294 11.68 -16.11 21.78
N GLN A 295 11.96 -16.98 20.81
CA GLN A 295 12.81 -18.15 21.02
C GLN A 295 14.21 -17.72 21.48
N GLY A 296 14.79 -16.68 20.87
CA GLY A 296 16.05 -16.09 21.32
C GLY A 296 16.03 -15.61 22.76
N LEU A 297 14.96 -14.92 23.17
CA LEU A 297 14.77 -14.49 24.56
C LEU A 297 14.63 -15.67 25.53
N ASN A 298 13.87 -16.70 25.16
CA ASN A 298 13.69 -17.87 26.01
C ASN A 298 14.99 -18.66 26.19
N LEU A 299 15.80 -18.77 25.13
CA LEU A 299 17.14 -19.37 25.21
C LEU A 299 18.06 -18.61 26.16
N SER A 300 18.01 -17.27 26.17
CA SER A 300 18.77 -16.48 27.15
C SER A 300 18.36 -16.84 28.56
N ARG A 301 17.06 -16.87 28.83
CA ARG A 301 16.54 -17.19 30.16
C ARG A 301 16.93 -18.60 30.63
N MET A 302 17.02 -19.56 29.72
CA MET A 302 17.48 -20.92 30.04
C MET A 302 18.96 -20.96 30.43
N ILE A 303 19.80 -20.15 29.79
CA ILE A 303 21.23 -20.02 30.14
C ILE A 303 21.36 -19.36 31.51
N ASP A 304 20.62 -18.28 31.77
CA ASP A 304 20.61 -17.57 33.05
C ASP A 304 20.27 -18.54 34.20
N LYS A 305 19.25 -19.41 33.99
CA LYS A 305 18.86 -20.44 34.97
C LYS A 305 19.88 -21.56 35.14
N ALA A 306 20.66 -21.87 34.12
CA ALA A 306 21.69 -22.91 34.20
C ALA A 306 22.97 -22.43 34.93
N GLN A 307 23.15 -21.11 35.06
CA GLN A 307 24.30 -20.50 35.73
C GLN A 307 24.01 -20.07 37.18
N SER A 308 22.73 -19.99 37.57
CA SER A 308 22.26 -19.76 38.95
C SER A 308 22.19 -21.04 39.76
#